data_AF-A0A415IPQ9-F1
#
_entry.id   AF-A0A415IPQ9-F1
#
_cell.length_a   1.000
_cell.length_b   1.000
_cell.length_c   1.000
_cell.angle_alpha   90.00
_cell.angle_beta   90.00
_cell.angle_gamma   90.00
#
_symmetry.space_group_name_H-M   'P 1'
#
loop_
_entity.id
_entity.type
_entity.pdbx_description
1 polymer ?
#
loop_
_entity_poly.entity_id
_entity_poly.type
_entity_poly.pdbx_seq_one_letter_code
_entity_poly.pdbx_strand_id
1 'polypeptide(L)'
;MKMEKPNIYIGEIIKNVMVEKQVTKAELARRLQVKPQSVDYMLTRKSIDTDTLYNVSKALDYDFALLYSISKEQINCDKKDEAYKLSTAKVLIELELKPEEIIKLNLKKKIAELLK
;
A
#
# COMPACT_ATOMS: atom_id res chain seq x y z
N MET A 1 32.76 -9.80 -4.01
CA MET A 1 32.18 -8.61 -3.33
C MET A 1 31.22 -9.10 -2.24
N LYS A 2 31.43 -8.75 -0.97
CA LYS A 2 30.43 -9.04 0.09
C LYS A 2 29.37 -7.95 0.04
N MET A 3 28.17 -8.30 -0.38
CA MET A 3 27.01 -7.40 -0.36
C MET A 3 26.27 -7.57 0.97
N GLU A 4 25.77 -6.46 1.52
CA GLU A 4 24.83 -6.49 2.64
C GLU A 4 23.56 -7.22 2.22
N LYS A 5 23.07 -8.10 3.09
CA LYS A 5 21.83 -8.84 2.86
C LYS A 5 20.82 -8.44 3.92
N PRO A 6 19.66 -7.90 3.54
CA PRO A 6 18.63 -7.60 4.52
C PRO A 6 18.21 -8.90 5.21
N ASN A 7 17.97 -8.83 6.52
CA ASN A 7 17.55 -10.00 7.30
C ASN A 7 16.04 -10.22 7.16
N ILE A 8 15.59 -10.45 5.93
CA ILE A 8 14.19 -10.68 5.57
C ILE A 8 14.01 -12.16 5.27
N TYR A 9 12.98 -12.75 5.86
CA TYR A 9 12.55 -14.13 5.62
C TYR A 9 11.22 -14.10 4.88
N ILE A 10 11.29 -14.08 3.54
CA ILE A 10 10.13 -13.81 2.71
C ILE A 10 9.02 -14.87 2.88
N GLY A 11 9.37 -16.15 3.03
CA GLY A 11 8.40 -17.23 3.20
C GLY A 11 7.56 -17.08 4.47
N GLU A 12 8.15 -16.61 5.57
CA GLU A 12 7.43 -16.33 6.82
C GLU A 12 6.51 -15.13 6.67
N ILE A 13 6.96 -14.06 5.99
CA ILE A 13 6.14 -12.88 5.76
C ILE A 13 4.95 -13.21 4.84
N ILE A 14 5.16 -13.98 3.78
CA ILE A 14 4.07 -14.50 2.92
C ILE A 14 3.06 -15.28 3.77
N LYS A 15 3.54 -16.14 4.68
CA LYS A 15 2.67 -16.90 5.58
C LYS A 15 1.82 -15.99 6.47
N ASN A 16 2.39 -14.91 7.00
CA ASN A 16 1.65 -13.94 7.82
C ASN A 16 0.59 -13.21 7.00
N VAL A 17 0.94 -12.73 5.80
CA VAL A 17 -0.02 -12.08 4.89
C VAL A 17 -1.14 -13.03 4.47
N MET A 18 -0.84 -14.31 4.26
CA MET A 18 -1.87 -15.34 4.01
C MET A 18 -2.85 -15.45 5.18
N VAL A 19 -2.36 -15.44 6.42
CA VAL A 19 -3.22 -15.47 7.61
C VAL A 19 -4.09 -14.21 7.70
N GLU A 20 -3.49 -13.03 7.54
CA GLU A 20 -4.20 -11.75 7.55
C GLU A 20 -5.32 -11.69 6.50
N LYS A 21 -5.04 -12.20 5.29
CA LYS A 21 -6.00 -12.23 4.17
C LYS A 21 -6.87 -13.48 4.12
N GLN A 22 -6.77 -14.35 5.12
CA GLN A 22 -7.53 -15.62 5.20
C GLN A 22 -7.37 -16.51 3.96
N VAL A 23 -6.20 -16.50 3.33
CA VAL A 23 -5.87 -17.31 2.16
C VAL A 23 -5.21 -18.62 2.59
N THR A 24 -5.81 -19.76 2.24
CA THR A 24 -5.23 -21.07 2.52
C THR A 24 -4.09 -21.41 1.55
N LYS A 25 -3.24 -22.38 1.91
CA LYS A 25 -2.18 -22.88 1.01
C LYS A 25 -2.73 -23.44 -0.31
N ALA A 26 -3.87 -24.16 -0.23
CA ALA A 26 -4.53 -24.72 -1.39
C ALA A 26 -5.06 -23.61 -2.32
N GLU A 27 -5.64 -22.56 -1.74
CA GLU A 27 -6.11 -21.40 -2.50
C GLU A 27 -4.95 -20.66 -3.17
N LEU A 28 -3.85 -20.43 -2.45
CA LEU A 28 -2.67 -19.81 -3.02
C LEU A 28 -2.08 -20.65 -4.16
N ALA A 29 -1.99 -21.97 -4.00
CA ALA A 29 -1.54 -22.88 -5.04
C ALA A 29 -2.42 -22.79 -6.31
N ARG A 30 -3.74 -22.71 -6.12
CA ARG A 30 -4.70 -22.53 -7.22
C ARG A 30 -4.51 -21.19 -7.94
N ARG A 31 -4.35 -20.08 -7.21
CA ARG A 31 -4.12 -18.74 -7.78
C ARG A 31 -2.83 -18.68 -8.59
N LEU A 32 -1.79 -19.37 -8.13
CA LEU A 32 -0.49 -19.43 -8.78
C LEU A 32 -0.40 -20.52 -9.87
N GLN A 33 -1.43 -21.36 -10.03
CA GLN A 33 -1.44 -22.51 -10.94
C GLN A 33 -0.27 -23.48 -10.70
N VAL A 34 0.11 -23.68 -9.43
CA VAL A 34 1.19 -24.59 -9.03
C VAL A 34 0.67 -25.71 -8.14
N LYS A 35 1.51 -26.72 -7.92
CA LYS A 35 1.20 -27.79 -6.97
C LYS A 35 1.28 -27.28 -5.53
N PRO A 36 0.44 -27.77 -4.59
CA PRO A 36 0.51 -27.37 -3.18
C PRO A 36 1.90 -27.52 -2.55
N GLN A 37 2.67 -28.55 -2.95
CA GLN A 37 4.04 -28.75 -2.45
C GLN A 37 4.98 -27.59 -2.82
N SER A 38 4.76 -26.93 -3.96
CA SER A 38 5.53 -25.76 -4.37
C SER A 38 5.29 -24.59 -3.41
N VAL A 39 4.05 -24.43 -2.94
CA VAL A 39 3.71 -23.42 -1.92
C VAL A 39 4.34 -23.79 -0.59
N ASP A 40 4.25 -25.05 -0.15
CA ASP A 40 4.89 -25.50 1.08
C ASP A 40 6.39 -25.22 1.08
N TYR A 41 7.07 -25.55 -0.02
CA TYR A 41 8.48 -25.26 -0.19
C TYR A 41 8.76 -23.76 -0.14
N MET A 42 8.00 -22.94 -0.89
CA MET A 42 8.15 -21.48 -0.95
C MET A 42 8.05 -20.82 0.43
N LEU A 43 7.12 -21.28 1.27
CA LEU A 43 6.90 -20.72 2.61
C LEU A 43 8.06 -21.01 3.59
N THR A 44 8.95 -21.95 3.27
CA THR A 44 10.17 -22.22 4.07
C THR A 44 11.38 -21.40 3.63
N ARG A 45 11.27 -20.63 2.55
CA ARG A 45 12.43 -19.96 1.94
C ARG A 45 12.72 -18.63 2.62
N LYS A 46 14.01 -18.36 2.84
CA LYS A 46 14.50 -17.02 3.22
C LYS A 46 14.31 -16.01 2.08
N SER A 47 14.53 -16.44 0.84
CA SER A 47 14.43 -15.62 -0.37
C SER A 47 13.82 -16.41 -1.52
N ILE A 48 13.16 -15.71 -2.45
CA ILE A 48 12.60 -16.23 -3.69
C ILE A 48 13.04 -15.32 -4.86
N ASP A 49 12.92 -15.81 -6.08
CA ASP A 49 13.16 -15.00 -7.27
C ASP A 49 12.08 -13.93 -7.47
N THR A 50 12.38 -12.93 -8.28
CA THR A 50 11.52 -11.76 -8.49
C THR A 50 10.22 -12.09 -9.22
N ASP A 51 10.22 -13.07 -10.12
CA ASP A 51 9.02 -13.46 -10.86
C ASP A 51 8.04 -14.17 -9.93
N THR A 52 8.54 -15.06 -9.07
CA THR A 52 7.74 -15.69 -8.01
C THR A 52 7.22 -14.63 -7.05
N LEU A 53 8.05 -13.69 -6.60
CA LEU A 53 7.65 -12.59 -5.72
C LEU A 53 6.51 -11.76 -6.32
N TYR A 54 6.61 -11.41 -7.61
CA TYR A 54 5.58 -10.66 -8.32
C TYR A 54 4.25 -11.44 -8.41
N ASN A 55 4.30 -12.72 -8.79
CA ASN A 55 3.09 -13.54 -8.92
C ASN A 55 2.41 -13.78 -7.57
N VAL A 56 3.18 -14.00 -6.50
CA VAL A 56 2.66 -14.11 -5.13
C VAL A 56 2.07 -12.78 -4.67
N SER A 57 2.72 -11.65 -4.99
CA SER A 57 2.21 -10.31 -4.69
C SER A 57 0.84 -10.09 -5.31
N LYS A 58 0.65 -10.46 -6.58
CA LYS A 58 -0.65 -10.40 -7.26
C LYS A 58 -1.66 -11.37 -6.67
N ALA A 59 -1.26 -12.61 -6.40
CA ALA A 59 -2.16 -13.64 -5.88
C ALA A 59 -2.70 -13.29 -4.48
N LEU A 60 -1.92 -12.56 -3.68
CA LEU A 60 -2.30 -12.11 -2.34
C LEU A 60 -2.73 -10.64 -2.30
N ASP A 61 -2.70 -9.91 -3.41
CA ASP A 61 -2.98 -8.47 -3.44
C ASP A 61 -2.16 -7.71 -2.37
N TYR A 62 -0.85 -7.96 -2.33
CA TYR A 62 0.08 -7.38 -1.37
C TYR A 62 1.42 -7.12 -2.06
N ASP A 63 1.97 -5.91 -1.95
CA ASP A 63 3.23 -5.55 -2.60
C ASP A 63 4.42 -5.96 -1.73
N PHE A 64 4.94 -7.18 -1.95
CA PHE A 64 6.10 -7.66 -1.19
C PHE A 64 7.42 -7.00 -1.61
N ALA A 65 7.47 -6.28 -2.75
CA ALA A 65 8.69 -5.59 -3.17
C ALA A 65 9.03 -4.43 -2.23
N LEU A 66 8.03 -3.84 -1.55
CA LEU A 66 8.21 -2.80 -0.54
C LEU A 66 9.12 -3.22 0.61
N LEU A 67 9.18 -4.53 0.93
CA LEU A 67 10.06 -5.06 1.98
C LEU A 67 11.54 -4.84 1.66
N TYR A 68 11.88 -4.72 0.38
CA TYR A 68 13.25 -4.54 -0.11
C TYR A 68 13.54 -3.10 -0.54
N SER A 69 12.58 -2.18 -0.33
CA SER A 69 12.74 -0.80 -0.72
C SER A 69 13.76 -0.08 0.16
N ILE A 70 14.63 0.72 -0.48
CA ILE A 70 15.64 1.54 0.21
C ILE A 70 15.02 2.85 0.71
N SER A 71 13.97 3.35 0.05
CA SER A 71 13.28 4.59 0.39
C SER A 71 11.83 4.32 0.83
N LYS A 72 11.30 5.12 1.74
CA LYS A 72 9.94 4.90 2.29
C LYS A 72 8.80 5.17 1.29
N GLU A 73 9.10 5.75 0.13
CA GLU A 73 8.13 6.35 -0.79
C GLU A 73 8.22 5.76 -2.21
N GLN A 74 8.72 4.53 -2.34
CA GLN A 74 8.88 3.92 -3.66
C GLN A 74 7.52 3.68 -4.32
N ILE A 75 7.32 4.29 -5.49
CA ILE A 75 6.08 4.26 -6.27
C ILE A 75 6.11 3.07 -7.23
N ASN A 76 5.03 2.30 -7.28
CA ASN A 76 4.86 1.22 -8.25
C ASN A 76 4.42 1.82 -9.60
N CYS A 77 5.29 1.80 -10.62
CA CYS A 77 5.01 2.42 -11.93
C CYS A 77 3.81 1.80 -12.68
N ASP A 78 3.42 0.56 -12.36
CA ASP A 78 2.27 -0.11 -12.97
C ASP A 78 0.94 0.34 -12.36
N LYS A 79 0.99 0.83 -11.12
CA LYS A 79 -0.10 1.62 -10.55
C LYS A 79 0.04 2.99 -11.20
N LYS A 80 -0.57 3.17 -12.38
CA LYS A 80 -0.99 4.50 -12.80
C LYS A 80 -1.71 5.06 -11.58
N ASP A 81 -1.16 6.12 -10.98
CA ASP A 81 -1.81 6.79 -9.88
C ASP A 81 -3.31 6.78 -10.18
N GLU A 82 -4.10 6.09 -9.36
CA GLU A 82 -5.48 6.49 -9.20
C GLU A 82 -5.35 7.87 -8.57
N ALA A 83 -5.03 8.87 -9.41
CA ALA A 83 -4.96 10.25 -9.07
C ALA A 83 -6.25 10.48 -8.33
N TYR A 84 -6.13 10.63 -7.01
CA TYR A 84 -7.22 10.64 -6.05
C TYR A 84 -8.46 11.15 -6.75
N LYS A 85 -9.39 10.26 -7.09
CA LYS A 85 -10.70 10.66 -7.59
C LYS A 85 -11.41 11.23 -6.37
N LEU A 86 -10.96 12.38 -5.90
CA LEU A 86 -11.67 13.19 -4.95
C LEU A 86 -12.85 13.76 -5.76
N SER A 87 -13.90 12.95 -5.88
CA SER A 87 -15.20 13.40 -6.33
C SER A 87 -15.70 14.36 -5.26
N THR A 88 -15.22 15.61 -5.32
CA THR A 88 -15.67 16.78 -4.55
C THR A 88 -16.13 16.45 -3.13
N ALA A 89 -15.25 16.62 -2.14
CA ALA A 89 -15.68 16.54 -0.74
C ALA A 89 -16.43 17.82 -0.35
N LYS A 90 -17.67 17.69 0.14
CA LYS A 90 -18.39 18.79 0.80
C LYS A 90 -17.95 18.83 2.26
N VAL A 91 -17.41 19.97 2.68
CA VAL A 91 -17.01 20.23 4.07
C VAL A 91 -17.92 21.34 4.61
N LEU A 92 -18.59 21.08 5.73
CA LEU A 92 -19.46 22.03 6.43
C LEU A 92 -18.84 22.30 7.80
N ILE A 93 -18.55 23.56 8.09
CA ILE A 93 -17.93 24.00 9.33
C ILE A 93 -18.74 25.17 9.87
N GLU A 94 -19.30 25.01 11.07
CA GLU A 94 -19.92 26.09 11.84
C GLU A 94 -18.99 26.50 12.98
N LEU A 95 -18.68 27.79 13.05
CA LEU A 95 -17.78 28.39 14.04
C LEU A 95 -18.44 29.65 14.58
N GLU A 96 -18.61 29.72 15.89
CA GLU A 96 -18.96 30.96 16.57
C GLU A 96 -17.68 31.72 16.92
N LEU A 97 -17.53 32.90 16.34
CA LEU A 97 -16.34 33.74 16.49
C LEU A 97 -16.72 35.06 17.15
N LYS A 98 -15.82 35.57 18.00
CA LYS A 98 -15.97 36.90 18.57
C LYS A 98 -15.65 37.98 17.51
N PRO A 99 -16.21 39.20 17.64
CA PRO A 99 -16.00 40.27 16.65
C PRO A 99 -14.52 40.58 16.37
N GLU A 100 -13.65 40.47 17.38
CA GLU A 100 -12.21 40.75 17.21
C GLU A 100 -11.49 39.68 16.36
N GLU A 101 -11.99 38.44 16.37
CA GLU A 101 -11.40 37.31 15.64
C GLU A 101 -11.82 37.32 14.17
N ILE A 102 -13.06 37.73 13.88
CA ILE A 102 -13.60 37.87 12.52
C ILE A 102 -12.76 38.87 11.70
N ILE A 103 -12.38 39.99 12.33
CA ILE A 103 -11.58 41.03 11.68
C ILE A 103 -10.17 40.50 11.32
N LYS A 104 -9.57 39.68 12.19
CA LYS A 104 -8.26 39.05 11.93
C LYS A 104 -8.31 38.01 10.81
N LEU A 105 -9.41 37.26 10.70
CA LEU A 105 -9.55 36.15 9.74
C LEU A 105 -9.77 36.63 8.29
N ASN A 106 -10.16 37.88 8.07
CA ASN A 106 -10.34 38.52 6.76
C ASN A 106 -11.18 37.67 5.77
N LEU A 107 -12.18 36.95 6.30
CA LEU A 107 -12.96 35.93 5.60
C LEU A 107 -13.67 36.48 4.36
N LYS A 108 -14.16 37.72 4.45
CA LYS A 108 -14.86 38.39 3.35
C LYS A 108 -13.99 38.53 2.09
N LYS A 109 -12.70 38.84 2.26
CA LYS A 109 -11.76 38.99 1.13
C LYS A 109 -11.42 37.64 0.51
N LYS A 110 -11.14 36.63 1.35
CA LYS A 110 -10.82 35.26 0.91
C LYS A 110 -11.99 34.59 0.18
N ILE A 111 -13.22 34.76 0.66
CA ILE A 111 -14.41 34.20 0.02
C ILE A 111 -14.68 34.87 -1.33
N ALA A 112 -14.49 36.19 -1.43
CA ALA A 112 -14.65 36.91 -2.70
C ALA A 112 -13.61 36.51 -3.77
N GLU A 113 -12.38 36.17 -3.36
CA GLU A 113 -11.34 35.66 -4.26
C GLU A 113 -11.63 34.23 -4.75
N LEU A 114 -12.28 33.40 -3.92
CA LEU A 114 -12.66 32.02 -4.26
C LEU A 114 -13.91 31.92 -5.16
N LEU A 115 -14.70 33.00 -5.28
CA LEU A 115 -15.94 33.06 -6.07
C LEU A 115 -15.75 33.74 -7.45
N LYS A 116 -14.53 34.08 -7.85
CA LYS A 116 -14.16 34.52 -9.21
C LYS A 116 -13.68 33.33 -10.04
#